data_AF-A0A7X7QSG7-F1
#
_entry.id   AF-A0A7X7QSG7-F1
#
_cell.length_a   1.000
_cell.length_b   1.000
_cell.length_c   1.000
_cell.angle_alpha   90.00
_cell.angle_beta   90.00
_cell.angle_gamma   90.00
#
_symmetry.space_group_name_H-M   'P 1'
#
loop_
_entity.id
_entity.type
_entity.pdbx_description
1 polymer ?
#
loop_
_entity_poly.entity_id
_entity_poly.type
_entity_poly.pdbx_seq_one_letter_code
_entity_poly.pdbx_strand_id
1 'polypeptide(L)'
;QAGRDLDGVRACVLHAVWRAQGLGCAPGVAGVCIGGDRAEGYHFAKRQLLRPLPDAAPEPELARLETRLLAEANSLGIGPMGLGGQTTLLAVKLAARSRLPASYFVTIAYSCWACRRRGLTASLDGQPGEWLE
;
A
#
# COMPACT_ATOMS: atom_id res chain seq x y z
N GLN A 1 9.02 14.31 -13.33
CA GLN A 1 8.64 15.15 -12.17
C GLN A 1 7.30 14.67 -11.64
N ALA A 2 7.08 14.70 -10.32
CA ALA A 2 5.81 14.32 -9.71
C ALA A 2 4.97 15.58 -9.43
N GLY A 3 3.80 15.69 -10.06
CA GLY A 3 2.82 16.75 -9.82
C GLY A 3 2.01 16.54 -8.53
N ARG A 4 1.09 17.46 -8.23
CA ARG A 4 0.11 17.34 -7.11
C ARG A 4 -1.19 16.67 -7.56
N ASP A 5 -1.06 15.62 -8.35
CA ASP A 5 -2.14 14.88 -8.98
C ASP A 5 -1.90 13.37 -8.83
N LEU A 6 -2.84 12.55 -9.31
CA LEU A 6 -2.75 11.09 -9.22
C LEU A 6 -1.56 10.52 -10.02
N ASP A 7 -1.13 11.18 -11.09
CA ASP A 7 0.05 10.75 -11.85
C ASP A 7 1.36 11.06 -11.11
N GLY A 8 1.40 12.15 -10.34
CA GLY A 8 2.48 12.45 -9.41
C GLY A 8 2.55 11.43 -8.27
N VAL A 9 1.40 11.06 -7.69
CA VAL A 9 1.32 9.97 -6.72
C VAL A 9 1.83 8.68 -7.33
N ARG A 10 1.40 8.34 -8.55
CA ARG A 10 1.85 7.16 -9.28
C ARG A 10 3.36 7.11 -9.40
N ALA A 11 3.97 8.21 -9.86
CA ALA A 11 5.42 8.33 -10.00
C ALA A 11 6.15 8.15 -8.65
N CYS A 12 5.64 8.75 -7.57
CA CYS A 12 6.21 8.59 -6.23
C CYS A 12 6.18 7.13 -5.74
N VAL A 13 5.06 6.43 -5.93
CA VAL A 13 4.92 5.03 -5.51
C VAL A 13 5.84 4.13 -6.32
N LEU A 14 5.83 4.24 -7.65
CA LEU A 14 6.70 3.42 -8.51
C LEU A 14 8.19 3.68 -8.25
N HIS A 15 8.56 4.94 -8.04
CA HIS A 15 9.93 5.29 -7.66
C HIS A 15 10.29 4.68 -6.29
N ALA A 16 9.38 4.66 -5.31
CA ALA A 16 9.63 4.02 -4.03
C ALA A 16 9.82 2.50 -4.17
N VAL A 17 8.99 1.83 -4.96
CA VAL A 17 9.12 0.39 -5.27
C VAL A 17 10.43 0.11 -5.99
N TRP A 18 10.75 0.91 -7.00
CA TRP A 18 12.01 0.79 -7.74
C TRP A 18 13.23 1.03 -6.85
N ARG A 19 13.19 1.99 -5.90
CA ARG A 19 14.30 2.14 -4.95
C ARG A 19 14.39 1.00 -3.95
N ALA A 20 13.28 0.38 -3.58
CA ALA A 20 13.26 -0.75 -2.64
C ALA A 20 13.85 -2.02 -3.27
N GLN A 21 13.73 -2.21 -4.59
CA GLN A 21 14.18 -3.41 -5.30
C GLN A 21 13.68 -4.69 -4.58
N GLY A 22 14.54 -5.71 -4.46
CA GLY A 22 14.28 -6.93 -3.71
C GLY A 22 14.45 -6.84 -2.19
N LEU A 23 14.90 -5.70 -1.67
CA LEU A 23 15.32 -5.56 -0.26
C LEU A 23 14.16 -5.64 0.74
N GLY A 24 12.92 -5.62 0.24
CA GLY A 24 11.71 -5.88 1.02
C GLY A 24 11.28 -7.35 1.05
N CYS A 25 12.09 -8.29 0.56
CA CYS A 25 11.66 -9.67 0.33
C CYS A 25 10.40 -9.73 -0.57
N ALA A 26 10.49 -9.10 -1.75
CA ALA A 26 9.43 -9.18 -2.76
C ALA A 26 9.08 -10.64 -3.10
N PRO A 27 7.83 -10.98 -3.45
CA PRO A 27 6.73 -10.06 -3.72
C PRO A 27 6.07 -9.51 -2.44
N GLY A 28 5.78 -8.20 -2.41
CA GLY A 28 5.22 -7.54 -1.22
C GLY A 28 3.85 -6.90 -1.43
N VAL A 29 3.33 -6.25 -0.40
CA VAL A 29 2.14 -5.39 -0.49
C VAL A 29 2.56 -3.96 -0.15
N ALA A 30 2.12 -3.01 -0.98
CA ALA A 30 2.37 -1.58 -0.76
C ALA A 30 1.09 -0.90 -0.25
N GLY A 31 1.15 -0.36 0.96
CA GLY A 31 0.11 0.50 1.53
C GLY A 31 0.47 1.96 1.30
N VAL A 32 -0.43 2.77 0.77
CA VAL A 32 -0.16 4.15 0.38
C VAL A 32 -1.21 5.08 0.99
N CYS A 33 -0.76 6.17 1.59
CA CYS A 33 -1.62 7.27 2.05
C CYS A 33 -1.30 8.54 1.27
N ILE A 34 -2.31 9.14 0.63
CA ILE A 34 -2.24 10.43 -0.06
C ILE A 34 -2.83 11.50 0.88
N GLY A 35 -2.04 12.49 1.26
CA GLY A 35 -2.43 13.51 2.23
C GLY A 35 -2.14 13.12 3.69
N GLY A 36 -2.91 13.69 4.61
CA GLY A 36 -2.59 13.67 6.05
C GLY A 36 -1.44 14.59 6.42
N ASP A 37 -0.98 14.48 7.67
CA ASP A 37 0.30 15.03 8.11
C ASP A 37 1.40 13.93 8.08
N ARG A 38 2.60 14.27 8.56
CA ARG A 38 3.71 13.30 8.59
C ARG A 38 3.42 12.10 9.48
N ALA A 39 2.76 12.27 10.63
CA ALA A 39 2.51 11.19 11.57
C ALA A 39 1.31 10.33 11.13
N GLU A 40 0.20 10.97 10.78
CA GLU A 40 -1.00 10.30 10.31
C GLU A 40 -0.74 9.54 9.00
N GLY A 41 0.04 10.11 8.08
CA GLY A 41 0.38 9.46 6.82
C GLY A 41 1.00 8.07 7.04
N TYR A 42 1.92 7.93 8.01
CA TYR A 42 2.51 6.64 8.36
C TYR A 42 1.47 5.67 8.94
N HIS A 43 0.62 6.16 9.84
CA HIS A 43 -0.44 5.35 10.44
C HIS A 43 -1.42 4.82 9.40
N PHE A 44 -1.94 5.68 8.52
CA PHE A 44 -2.91 5.30 7.50
C PHE A 44 -2.30 4.40 6.43
N ALA A 45 -1.08 4.66 5.96
CA ALA A 45 -0.39 3.80 5.01
C ALA A 45 -0.17 2.40 5.60
N LYS A 46 0.23 2.31 6.89
CA LYS A 46 0.40 1.02 7.59
C LYS A 46 -0.93 0.28 7.73
N ARG A 47 -2.04 0.97 8.02
CA ARG A 47 -3.37 0.37 8.11
C ARG A 47 -3.85 -0.23 6.78
N GLN A 48 -3.45 0.34 5.64
CA GLN A 48 -3.79 -0.22 4.33
C GLN A 48 -3.26 -1.65 4.14
N LEU A 49 -2.15 -2.01 4.79
CA LEU A 49 -1.58 -3.37 4.73
C LEU A 49 -2.44 -4.43 5.43
N LEU A 50 -3.47 -4.01 6.19
CA LEU A 50 -4.39 -4.91 6.87
C LEU A 50 -5.60 -5.27 5.99
N ARG A 51 -5.79 -4.59 4.86
CA ARG A 51 -6.91 -4.87 3.95
C ARG A 51 -6.70 -6.22 3.26
N PRO A 52 -7.77 -7.01 3.03
CA PRO A 52 -7.67 -8.26 2.27
C PRO A 52 -7.07 -8.02 0.88
N LEU A 53 -6.37 -9.03 0.34
CA LEU A 53 -5.83 -8.94 -1.02
C LEU A 53 -6.89 -8.67 -2.10
N PRO A 54 -8.07 -9.31 -2.11
CA PRO A 54 -9.08 -9.07 -3.16
C PRO A 54 -9.83 -7.74 -3.03
N ASP A 55 -9.67 -7.03 -1.92
CA ASP A 55 -10.32 -5.74 -1.69
C ASP A 55 -9.78 -4.63 -2.63
N ALA A 56 -10.56 -3.57 -2.85
CA ALA A 56 -10.18 -2.40 -3.64
C ALA A 56 -10.57 -1.11 -2.89
N ALA A 57 -9.90 0.00 -3.20
CA ALA A 57 -10.21 1.27 -2.54
C ALA A 57 -11.71 1.64 -2.74
N PRO A 58 -12.39 2.18 -1.72
CA PRO A 58 -13.79 2.59 -1.86
C PRO A 58 -14.00 3.66 -2.95
N GLU A 59 -13.03 4.56 -3.11
CA GLU A 59 -13.06 5.60 -4.13
C GLU A 59 -12.66 5.03 -5.51
N PRO A 60 -13.53 5.13 -6.55
CA PRO A 60 -13.27 4.50 -7.85
C PRO A 60 -11.98 4.96 -8.54
N GLU A 61 -11.58 6.22 -8.36
CA GLU A 61 -10.33 6.74 -8.91
C GLU A 61 -9.10 6.11 -8.25
N LEU A 62 -9.15 5.88 -6.94
CA LEU A 62 -8.08 5.22 -6.21
C LEU A 62 -8.02 3.73 -6.53
N ALA A 63 -9.16 3.06 -6.69
CA ALA A 63 -9.19 1.65 -7.09
C ALA A 63 -8.58 1.42 -8.49
N ARG A 64 -8.87 2.32 -9.43
CA ARG A 64 -8.23 2.32 -10.75
C ARG A 64 -6.73 2.54 -10.64
N LEU A 65 -6.30 3.44 -9.76
CA LEU A 65 -4.88 3.71 -9.53
C LEU A 65 -4.16 2.54 -8.83
N GLU A 66 -4.80 1.84 -7.88
CA GLU A 66 -4.29 0.61 -7.26
C GLU A 66 -3.98 -0.45 -8.34
N THR A 67 -4.94 -0.68 -9.24
CA THR A 67 -4.82 -1.65 -10.35
C THR A 67 -3.68 -1.26 -11.29
N ARG A 68 -3.66 0.02 -11.71
CA ARG A 68 -2.62 0.55 -12.60
C ARG A 68 -1.22 0.44 -11.97
N LEU A 69 -1.08 0.84 -10.71
CA LEU A 69 0.17 0.77 -9.96
C LEU A 69 0.67 -0.66 -9.80
N LEU A 70 -0.21 -1.62 -9.54
CA LEU A 70 0.16 -3.02 -9.43
C LEU A 70 0.73 -3.55 -10.75
N ALA A 71 0.06 -3.27 -11.87
CA ALA A 71 0.52 -3.65 -13.20
C ALA A 71 1.87 -3.00 -13.55
N GLU A 72 1.99 -1.68 -13.34
CA GLU A 72 3.23 -0.94 -13.62
C GLU A 72 4.38 -1.37 -12.70
N ALA A 73 4.14 -1.65 -11.42
CA ALA A 73 5.17 -2.13 -10.49
C ALA A 73 5.70 -3.52 -10.87
N ASN A 74 4.84 -4.39 -11.38
CA ASN A 74 5.18 -5.74 -11.82
C ASN A 74 5.88 -5.74 -13.19
N SER A 75 5.70 -4.70 -14.02
CA SER A 75 6.44 -4.56 -15.27
C SER A 75 7.86 -3.98 -15.11
N LEU A 76 8.26 -3.55 -13.90
CA LEU A 76 9.61 -3.03 -13.62
C LEU A 76 10.72 -4.09 -13.69
N GLY A 77 10.37 -5.38 -13.74
CA GLY A 77 11.33 -6.48 -13.85
C GLY A 77 12.15 -6.74 -12.58
N ILE A 78 11.73 -6.22 -11.43
CA ILE A 78 12.39 -6.43 -10.13
C ILE A 78 12.18 -7.88 -9.66
N GLY A 79 10.92 -8.33 -9.64
CA GLY A 79 10.54 -9.71 -9.35
C GLY A 79 10.82 -10.18 -7.91
N PRO A 80 10.61 -11.47 -7.62
CA PRO A 80 10.78 -12.04 -6.28
C PRO A 80 12.21 -11.87 -5.78
N MET A 81 12.36 -11.36 -4.55
CA MET A 81 13.65 -11.06 -3.92
C MET A 81 14.57 -10.13 -4.73
N GLY A 82 14.07 -9.46 -5.78
CA GLY A 82 14.89 -8.64 -6.68
C GLY A 82 15.74 -9.44 -7.66
N LEU A 83 15.43 -10.73 -7.85
CA LEU A 83 16.18 -11.65 -8.73
C LEU A 83 15.67 -11.62 -10.18
N GLY A 84 14.80 -10.67 -10.53
CA GLY A 84 14.08 -10.64 -11.79
C GLY A 84 12.80 -11.46 -11.77
N GLY A 85 12.02 -11.35 -12.85
CA GLY A 85 10.73 -12.04 -13.00
C GLY A 85 9.54 -11.07 -13.03
N GLN A 86 8.33 -11.62 -12.94
CA GLN A 86 7.10 -10.89 -13.24
C GLN A 86 6.42 -10.27 -12.02
N THR A 87 6.71 -10.73 -10.80
CA THR A 87 5.93 -10.37 -9.61
C THR A 87 6.79 -9.69 -8.56
N THR A 88 6.66 -8.36 -8.48
CA THR A 88 7.30 -7.50 -7.47
C THR A 88 6.36 -7.20 -6.31
N LEU A 89 5.07 -7.00 -6.61
CA LEU A 89 4.01 -6.74 -5.65
C LEU A 89 2.83 -7.67 -5.88
N LEU A 90 2.20 -8.08 -4.77
CA LEU A 90 0.95 -8.83 -4.72
C LEU A 90 -0.26 -7.89 -4.75
N ALA A 91 -0.16 -6.73 -4.10
CA ALA A 91 -1.21 -5.72 -4.09
C ALA A 91 -0.65 -4.32 -3.78
N VAL A 92 -1.39 -3.31 -4.23
CA VAL A 92 -1.22 -1.92 -3.83
C VAL A 92 -2.55 -1.47 -3.21
N LYS A 93 -2.50 -0.86 -2.02
CA LYS A 93 -3.67 -0.45 -1.25
C LYS A 93 -3.57 1.04 -0.93
N LEU A 94 -4.43 1.85 -1.52
CA LEU A 94 -4.44 3.31 -1.42
C LEU A 94 -5.52 3.79 -0.44
N ALA A 95 -5.22 4.88 0.24
CA ALA A 95 -6.20 5.71 0.93
C ALA A 95 -5.85 7.19 0.76
N ALA A 96 -6.87 8.04 0.76
CA ALA A 96 -6.71 9.48 0.80
C ALA A 96 -7.14 10.04 2.15
N ARG A 97 -6.48 11.11 2.61
CA ARG A 97 -6.86 11.89 3.80
C ARG A 97 -6.80 13.38 3.50
N SER A 98 -7.61 14.14 4.23
CA SER A 98 -7.50 15.59 4.26
C SER A 98 -6.08 16.02 4.61
N ARG A 99 -5.64 17.14 4.05
CA ARG A 99 -4.27 17.64 4.20
C ARG A 99 -4.27 19.15 4.31
N LEU A 100 -3.24 19.71 4.93
CA LEU A 100 -2.94 21.13 4.84
C LEU A 100 -2.70 21.50 3.36
N PRO A 101 -3.26 22.59 2.82
CA PRO A 101 -3.08 22.96 1.42
C PRO A 101 -1.60 23.11 0.99
N ALA A 102 -0.76 23.59 1.91
CA ALA A 102 0.68 23.79 1.71
C ALA A 102 1.50 22.48 1.71
N SER A 103 0.93 21.37 2.17
CA SER A 103 1.61 20.08 2.24
C SER A 103 0.93 19.04 1.35
N TYR A 104 1.72 18.24 0.65
CA TYR A 104 1.22 17.13 -0.18
C TYR A 104 2.10 15.91 0.09
N PHE A 105 1.72 15.13 1.09
CA PHE A 105 2.45 13.92 1.46
C PHE A 105 1.91 12.72 0.69
N VAL A 106 2.83 11.89 0.20
CA VAL A 106 2.55 10.54 -0.30
C VAL A 106 3.38 9.61 0.54
N THR A 107 2.73 8.87 1.44
CA THR A 107 3.40 7.99 2.38
C THR A 107 3.23 6.55 1.93
N ILE A 108 4.33 5.84 1.76
CA ILE A 108 4.35 4.43 1.33
C ILE A 108 4.84 3.57 2.49
N ALA A 109 4.02 2.60 2.89
CA ALA A 109 4.38 1.51 3.77
C ALA A 109 4.52 0.22 2.95
N TYR A 110 5.49 -0.61 3.29
CA TYR A 110 5.75 -1.86 2.60
C TYR A 110 5.63 -3.03 3.57
N SER A 111 4.99 -4.11 3.13
CA SER A 111 4.98 -5.41 3.81
C SER A 111 5.55 -6.46 2.88
N CYS A 112 6.46 -7.30 3.38
CA CYS A 112 6.92 -8.46 2.64
C CYS A 112 5.82 -9.52 2.52
N TRP A 113 6.10 -10.58 1.75
CA TRP A 113 5.22 -11.74 1.62
C TRP A 113 4.92 -12.44 2.95
N ALA A 114 5.81 -12.35 3.94
CA ALA A 114 5.60 -12.86 5.30
C ALA A 114 4.65 -11.94 6.10
N CYS A 115 3.39 -11.86 5.66
CA CYS A 115 2.32 -11.10 6.29
C CYS A 115 1.88 -11.76 7.61
N ARG A 116 2.60 -11.43 8.69
CA ARG A 116 2.36 -11.97 10.05
C ARG A 116 1.30 -11.15 10.77
N ARG A 117 0.03 -11.38 10.42
CA ARG A 117 -1.13 -10.78 11.13
C ARG A 117 -2.16 -11.82 11.51
N ARG A 118 -2.75 -11.64 12.69
CA ARG A 118 -3.96 -12.31 13.16
C ARG A 118 -4.75 -11.32 14.01
N GLY A 119 -6.06 -11.40 13.94
CA GLY A 119 -6.95 -10.65 14.81
C GLY A 119 -8.18 -11.47 15.10
N LEU A 120 -8.83 -11.17 16.22
CA LEU A 120 -10.11 -11.74 16.61
C LEU A 120 -10.97 -10.61 17.14
N THR A 121 -12.28 -10.71 16.92
CA THR A 121 -13.24 -9.91 17.66
C THR A 121 -13.49 -10.57 19.02
N ALA A 122 -13.77 -9.78 20.04
CA ALA A 122 -14.17 -10.29 21.34
C ALA A 122 -15.25 -9.39 21.90
N SER A 123 -16.22 -9.99 22.57
CA SER A 123 -17.25 -9.24 23.28
C SER A 123 -16.68 -8.65 24.58
N LEU A 124 -17.34 -7.62 25.12
CA LEU A 124 -16.87 -6.95 26.34
C LEU A 124 -16.91 -7.86 27.58
N ASP A 125 -17.75 -8.89 27.57
CA ASP A 125 -17.83 -9.97 28.56
C ASP A 125 -16.79 -11.08 28.34
N GLY A 126 -15.86 -10.89 27.40
CA GLY A 126 -14.68 -11.74 27.22
C GLY A 126 -14.92 -13.01 26.40
N GLN A 127 -16.07 -13.14 25.73
CA GLN A 127 -16.31 -14.25 24.82
C GLN A 127 -15.56 -13.97 23.50
N PRO A 128 -14.76 -14.95 23.02
CA PRO A 128 -14.11 -14.81 21.72
C PRO A 128 -15.20 -14.77 20.64
N GLY A 129 -15.14 -13.74 19.81
CA GLY A 129 -15.90 -13.63 18.58
C GLY A 129 -15.15 -14.27 17.41
N GLU A 130 -15.42 -13.76 16.23
CA GLU A 130 -14.87 -14.30 14.97
C GLU A 130 -13.43 -13.86 14.73
N TRP A 131 -12.66 -14.72 14.08
CA TRP A 131 -11.34 -14.38 13.55
C TRP A 131 -11.48 -13.33 12.45
N LEU A 132 -10.63 -12.31 12.49
CA LEU A 132 -10.52 -11.33 11.41
C LEU A 132 -9.75 -11.98 10.24
N GLU A 133 -10.39 -12.11 9.09
CA GLU A 133 -9.79 -12.59 7.83
C GLU A 133 -8.64 -11.69 7.33
#